data_AF-A0A0E0A2T2-F1
#
_entry.id   AF-A0A0E0A2T2-F1
#
_cell.length_a   1.000
_cell.length_b   1.000
_cell.length_c   1.000
_cell.angle_alpha   90.00
_cell.angle_beta   90.00
_cell.angle_gamma   90.00
#
_symmetry.space_group_name_H-M   'P 1'
#
loop_
_entity.id
_entity.type
_entity.pdbx_description
1 polymer ?
#
loop_
_entity_poly.entity_id
_entity_poly.type
_entity_poly.pdbx_seq_one_letter_code
_entity_poly.pdbx_strand_id
1 'polypeptide(L)'
;MSSVVNKLTNAAERESSEAETLIAVKQLEAAALELVASCEDCTCYADAIRKVPGAYQPSNQMTDFEKLIEAEVNKVKGNSSTSVENHLLIRQFREAVWNVHHAGQPMPGDEQEDVLMTSTQTSILNVTCPLTGKPVIQLTEPVRCADCRHIYEKVPIMHYIRNQKPPKCPIAGCPRVLQVGRVTCDSLLQVEIDELRLSGPSAPDAENIEDLTDDEDDSNE
;
A
#
# COMPACT_ATOMS: atom_id res chain seq x y z
N MET A 1 9.60 -41.90 -37.68
CA MET A 1 8.24 -41.60 -37.18
C MET A 1 8.18 -41.39 -35.66
N SER A 2 8.94 -42.12 -34.84
CA SER A 2 8.93 -41.98 -33.37
C SER A 2 9.33 -40.60 -32.81
N SER A 3 10.30 -39.90 -33.42
CA SER A 3 10.76 -38.58 -32.93
C SER A 3 9.74 -37.44 -33.12
N VAL A 4 8.86 -37.53 -34.11
CA VAL A 4 7.85 -36.48 -34.38
C VAL A 4 6.66 -36.65 -33.45
N VAL A 5 6.26 -37.91 -33.21
CA VAL A 5 5.19 -38.24 -32.25
C VAL A 5 5.57 -37.74 -30.86
N ASN A 6 6.76 -38.05 -30.35
CA ASN A 6 7.20 -37.59 -29.02
C ASN A 6 7.27 -36.05 -28.89
N LYS A 7 7.61 -35.33 -29.96
CA LYS A 7 7.61 -33.85 -29.95
C LYS A 7 6.19 -33.29 -29.88
N LEU A 8 5.23 -33.92 -30.56
CA LEU A 8 3.83 -33.53 -30.52
C LEU A 8 3.20 -33.82 -29.17
N THR A 9 3.54 -34.96 -28.54
CA THR A 9 3.04 -35.32 -27.19
C THR A 9 3.56 -34.33 -26.14
N ASN A 10 4.85 -34.00 -26.16
CA ASN A 10 5.44 -33.04 -25.21
C ASN A 10 4.92 -31.60 -25.39
N ALA A 11 4.55 -31.21 -26.61
CA ALA A 11 3.94 -29.90 -26.86
C ALA A 11 2.51 -29.83 -26.33
N ALA A 12 1.70 -30.87 -26.57
CA ALA A 12 0.35 -30.96 -26.06
C ALA A 12 0.30 -31.01 -24.52
N GLU A 13 1.25 -31.71 -23.88
CA GLU A 13 1.37 -31.74 -22.41
C GLU A 13 1.74 -30.36 -21.83
N ARG A 14 2.60 -29.59 -22.51
CA ARG A 14 2.93 -28.21 -22.11
C ARG A 14 1.74 -27.26 -22.24
N GLU A 15 1.03 -27.32 -23.37
CA GLU A 15 -0.17 -26.48 -23.60
C GLU A 15 -1.29 -26.80 -22.58
N SER A 16 -1.47 -28.08 -22.23
CA SER A 16 -2.40 -28.49 -21.17
C SER A 16 -2.00 -27.94 -19.80
N SER A 17 -0.70 -27.99 -19.46
CA SER A 17 -0.18 -27.44 -18.21
C SER A 17 -0.29 -25.92 -18.13
N GLU A 18 -0.02 -25.19 -19.22
CA GLU A 18 -0.15 -23.73 -19.26
C GLU A 18 -1.61 -23.29 -19.10
N ALA A 19 -2.55 -23.98 -19.75
CA ALA A 19 -3.98 -23.71 -19.58
C ALA A 19 -4.45 -23.90 -18.14
N GLU A 20 -4.00 -24.96 -17.45
CA GLU A 20 -4.29 -25.19 -16.04
C GLU A 20 -3.73 -24.07 -15.14
N THR A 21 -2.50 -23.62 -15.39
CA THR A 21 -1.91 -22.50 -14.64
C THR A 21 -2.68 -21.19 -14.84
N LEU A 22 -3.13 -20.90 -16.06
CA LEU A 22 -3.93 -19.70 -16.36
C LEU A 22 -5.28 -19.73 -15.63
N ILE A 23 -5.93 -20.90 -15.56
CA ILE A 23 -7.17 -21.07 -14.81
C ILE A 23 -6.94 -20.81 -13.32
N ALA A 24 -5.87 -21.37 -12.74
CA ALA A 24 -5.54 -21.17 -11.33
C ALA A 24 -5.24 -19.70 -11.01
N VAL A 25 -4.50 -18.99 -11.88
CA VAL A 25 -4.21 -17.55 -11.71
C VAL A 25 -5.50 -16.72 -11.72
N LYS A 26 -6.43 -17.01 -12.64
CA LYS A 26 -7.73 -16.31 -12.68
C LYS A 26 -8.59 -16.56 -11.44
N GLN A 27 -8.57 -17.80 -10.92
CA GLN A 27 -9.26 -18.11 -9.66
C GLN A 27 -8.64 -17.35 -8.49
N LEU A 28 -7.31 -17.23 -8.46
CA LEU A 28 -6.61 -16.45 -7.45
C LEU A 28 -6.91 -14.96 -7.55
N GLU A 29 -6.99 -14.40 -8.76
CA GLU A 29 -7.40 -12.99 -8.97
C GLU A 29 -8.82 -12.74 -8.45
N ALA A 30 -9.76 -13.63 -8.77
CA ALA A 30 -11.14 -13.52 -8.29
C ALA A 30 -11.21 -13.58 -6.76
N ALA A 31 -10.45 -14.48 -6.12
CA ALA A 31 -10.36 -14.57 -4.67
C ALA A 31 -9.72 -13.32 -4.05
N ALA A 32 -8.71 -12.72 -4.71
CA ALA A 32 -8.09 -11.48 -4.26
C ALA A 32 -9.07 -10.30 -4.32
N LEU A 33 -9.85 -10.19 -5.40
CA LEU A 33 -10.90 -9.17 -5.54
C LEU A 33 -11.97 -9.30 -4.43
N GLU A 34 -12.43 -10.52 -4.16
CA GLU A 34 -13.39 -10.80 -3.09
C GLU A 34 -12.82 -10.46 -1.70
N LEU A 35 -11.55 -10.77 -1.46
CA LEU A 35 -10.87 -10.45 -0.21
C LEU A 35 -10.78 -8.93 0.00
N VAL A 36 -10.36 -8.18 -1.02
CA VAL A 36 -10.26 -6.72 -0.94
C VAL A 36 -11.64 -6.10 -0.66
N ALA A 37 -12.67 -6.51 -1.40
CA ALA A 37 -14.03 -6.04 -1.18
C ALA A 37 -14.51 -6.34 0.25
N SER A 38 -14.22 -7.54 0.76
CA SER A 38 -14.56 -7.93 2.14
C SER A 38 -13.81 -7.11 3.19
N CYS A 39 -12.54 -6.79 2.96
CA CYS A 39 -11.75 -5.93 3.84
C CYS A 39 -12.29 -4.49 3.89
N GLU A 40 -12.68 -3.95 2.73
CA GLU A 40 -13.32 -2.62 2.64
C GLU A 40 -14.65 -2.61 3.40
N ASP A 41 -15.47 -3.66 3.25
CA ASP A 41 -16.71 -3.84 4.00
C ASP A 41 -16.44 -3.89 5.51
N CYS A 42 -15.51 -4.71 5.98
CA CYS A 42 -15.13 -4.77 7.40
C CYS A 42 -14.70 -3.41 7.94
N THR A 43 -13.94 -2.64 7.15
CA THR A 43 -13.50 -1.29 7.52
C THR A 43 -14.70 -0.35 7.66
N CYS A 44 -15.65 -0.40 6.71
CA CYS A 44 -16.89 0.37 6.77
C CYS A 44 -17.71 0.02 8.02
N TYR A 45 -17.85 -1.27 8.33
CA TYR A 45 -18.56 -1.72 9.54
C TYR A 45 -17.87 -1.24 10.82
N ALA A 46 -16.54 -1.38 10.91
CA ALA A 46 -15.78 -0.93 12.07
C ALA A 46 -15.92 0.58 12.29
N ASP A 47 -15.90 1.36 11.22
CA ASP A 47 -16.07 2.81 11.26
C ASP A 47 -17.49 3.21 11.65
N ALA A 48 -18.51 2.54 11.10
CA ALA A 48 -19.90 2.77 11.46
C ALA A 48 -20.16 2.48 12.95
N ILE A 49 -19.71 1.32 13.45
CA ILE A 49 -19.85 0.95 14.87
C ILE A 49 -19.19 1.99 15.78
N ARG A 50 -18.03 2.53 15.38
CA ARG A 50 -17.34 3.58 16.16
C ARG A 50 -18.12 4.90 16.22
N LYS A 51 -18.98 5.17 15.23
CA LYS A 51 -19.83 6.38 15.18
C LYS A 51 -21.13 6.24 15.96
N VAL A 52 -21.61 5.01 16.19
CA VAL A 52 -22.87 4.74 16.91
C VAL A 52 -22.98 5.48 18.25
N PRO A 53 -21.96 5.52 19.15
CA PRO A 53 -22.08 6.24 20.41
C PRO A 53 -22.36 7.74 20.26
N GLY A 54 -21.89 8.37 19.17
CA GLY A 54 -22.16 9.78 18.89
C GLY A 54 -23.54 10.03 18.27
N ALA A 55 -24.07 9.04 17.53
CA ALA A 55 -25.41 9.10 16.95
C ALA A 55 -26.52 8.67 17.92
N TYR A 56 -26.18 7.89 18.94
CA TYR A 56 -27.12 7.37 19.92
C TYR A 56 -27.73 8.47 20.79
N GLN A 57 -29.05 8.48 20.89
CA GLN A 57 -29.80 9.36 21.79
C GLN A 57 -30.58 8.49 22.79
N PRO A 58 -30.23 8.51 24.09
CA PRO A 58 -30.97 7.78 25.11
C PRO A 58 -32.43 8.21 25.15
N SER A 59 -33.35 7.25 25.16
CA SER A 59 -34.78 7.51 25.30
C SER A 59 -35.44 6.45 26.17
N ASN A 60 -36.68 6.69 26.59
CA ASN A 60 -37.48 5.71 27.35
C ASN A 60 -37.99 4.55 26.48
N GLN A 61 -37.69 4.53 25.17
CA GLN A 61 -38.08 3.46 24.24
C GLN A 61 -36.90 2.52 23.97
N MET A 62 -37.21 1.26 23.68
CA MET A 62 -36.21 0.29 23.26
C MET A 62 -35.57 0.74 21.94
N THR A 63 -34.24 0.83 21.92
CA THR A 63 -33.50 1.23 20.73
C THR A 63 -33.21 0.01 19.86
N ASP A 64 -33.51 0.13 18.57
CA ASP A 64 -33.17 -0.85 17.56
C ASP A 64 -31.73 -0.59 17.07
N PHE A 65 -30.75 -1.25 17.72
CA PHE A 65 -29.34 -1.05 17.42
C PHE A 65 -28.94 -1.59 16.04
N GLU A 66 -29.67 -2.58 15.52
CA GLU A 66 -29.43 -3.12 14.18
C GLU A 66 -29.68 -2.04 13.13
N LYS A 67 -30.85 -1.39 13.17
CA LYS A 67 -31.15 -0.26 12.28
C LYS A 67 -30.21 0.93 12.46
N LEU A 68 -29.79 1.20 13.69
CA LEU A 68 -28.87 2.31 13.95
C LEU A 68 -27.49 2.06 13.32
N ILE A 69 -26.97 0.83 13.44
CA ILE A 69 -25.71 0.42 12.81
C ILE A 69 -25.85 0.45 11.30
N GLU A 70 -26.91 -0.13 10.74
CA GLU A 70 -27.17 -0.11 9.29
C GLU A 70 -27.23 1.33 8.74
N ALA A 71 -27.89 2.24 9.44
CA ALA A 71 -27.94 3.65 9.06
C ALA A 71 -26.55 4.29 9.03
N GLU A 72 -25.70 4.01 10.01
CA GLU A 72 -24.31 4.51 10.02
C GLU A 72 -23.43 3.84 8.94
N VAL A 73 -23.62 2.54 8.67
CA VAL A 73 -22.93 1.84 7.56
C VAL A 73 -23.29 2.46 6.22
N ASN A 74 -24.58 2.73 5.97
CA ASN A 74 -25.03 3.36 4.72
C ASN A 74 -24.44 4.77 4.55
N LYS A 75 -24.31 5.55 5.64
CA LYS A 75 -23.62 6.84 5.61
C LYS A 75 -22.13 6.68 5.28
N VAL A 76 -21.45 5.70 5.86
CA VAL A 76 -20.01 5.46 5.60
C VAL A 76 -19.77 4.99 4.16
N LYS A 77 -20.61 4.06 3.67
CA LYS A 77 -20.52 3.52 2.30
C LYS A 77 -20.86 4.58 1.24
N GLY A 78 -21.87 5.42 1.46
CA GLY A 78 -22.22 6.52 0.56
C GLY A 78 -21.10 7.55 0.34
N ASN A 79 -20.11 7.59 1.24
CA ASN A 79 -18.95 8.46 1.15
C ASN A 79 -17.70 7.78 0.54
N SER A 80 -17.75 6.47 0.28
CA SER A 80 -16.61 5.68 -0.20
C SER A 80 -16.82 5.33 -1.68
N SER A 81 -15.98 5.89 -2.56
CA SER A 81 -16.04 5.71 -4.01
C SER A 81 -14.71 5.15 -4.53
N THR A 82 -14.26 4.04 -3.95
CA THR A 82 -13.04 3.37 -4.39
C THR A 82 -13.43 2.17 -5.24
N SER A 83 -13.03 2.16 -6.51
CA SER A 83 -13.20 0.98 -7.36
C SER A 83 -12.28 -0.12 -6.86
N VAL A 84 -12.83 -1.29 -6.50
CA VAL A 84 -12.08 -2.47 -6.06
C VAL A 84 -11.02 -2.88 -7.10
N GLU A 85 -11.29 -2.68 -8.39
CA GLU A 85 -10.37 -3.00 -9.49
C GLU A 85 -9.12 -2.11 -9.51
N ASN A 86 -9.22 -0.91 -8.95
CA ASN A 86 -8.12 0.06 -8.86
C ASN A 86 -7.41 -0.02 -7.50
N HIS A 87 -7.78 -0.98 -6.65
CA HIS A 87 -7.13 -1.16 -5.36
C HIS A 87 -5.67 -1.57 -5.55
N LEU A 88 -4.75 -0.95 -4.79
CA LEU A 88 -3.30 -1.13 -4.93
C LEU A 88 -2.89 -2.61 -4.92
N LEU A 89 -3.44 -3.41 -4.01
CA LEU A 89 -3.17 -4.85 -3.94
C LEU A 89 -3.53 -5.61 -5.22
N ILE A 90 -4.63 -5.23 -5.89
CA ILE A 90 -5.08 -5.88 -7.14
C ILE A 90 -4.17 -5.48 -8.29
N ARG A 91 -3.76 -4.21 -8.33
CA ARG A 91 -2.76 -3.73 -9.29
C ARG A 91 -1.43 -4.48 -9.13
N GLN A 92 -0.90 -4.55 -7.91
CA GLN A 92 0.33 -5.28 -7.61
C GLN A 92 0.22 -6.76 -7.98
N PHE A 93 -0.93 -7.39 -7.72
CA PHE A 93 -1.18 -8.77 -8.15
C PHE A 93 -1.09 -8.93 -9.67
N ARG A 94 -1.75 -8.07 -10.44
CA ARG A 94 -1.74 -8.11 -11.92
C ARG A 94 -0.35 -7.86 -12.47
N GLU A 95 0.38 -6.90 -11.90
CA GLU A 95 1.76 -6.60 -12.27
C GLU A 95 2.70 -7.79 -11.98
N ALA A 96 2.56 -8.42 -10.82
CA ALA A 96 3.35 -9.60 -10.46
C ALA A 96 3.10 -10.77 -11.42
N VAL A 97 1.85 -11.02 -11.81
CA VAL A 97 1.48 -12.03 -12.82
C VAL A 97 2.07 -11.69 -14.19
N TRP A 98 1.99 -10.42 -14.60
CA TRP A 98 2.54 -9.94 -15.86
C TRP A 98 4.07 -10.14 -15.95
N ASN A 99 4.78 -9.79 -14.87
CA ASN A 99 6.24 -9.86 -14.78
C ASN A 99 6.82 -11.27 -14.93
N VAL A 100 6.03 -12.33 -14.71
CA VAL A 100 6.47 -13.73 -14.89
C VAL A 100 6.96 -14.01 -16.32
N HIS A 101 6.29 -13.42 -17.32
CA HIS A 101 6.61 -13.64 -18.74
C HIS A 101 7.07 -12.38 -19.47
N HIS A 102 6.94 -11.21 -18.85
CA HIS A 102 7.19 -9.90 -19.48
C HIS A 102 8.09 -9.01 -18.62
N ALA A 103 9.02 -9.59 -17.87
CA ALA A 103 9.95 -8.86 -17.02
C ALA A 103 10.62 -7.69 -17.76
N GLY A 104 10.53 -6.48 -17.19
CA GLY A 104 11.09 -5.26 -17.77
C GLY A 104 10.23 -4.60 -18.86
N GLN A 105 9.06 -5.16 -19.18
CA GLN A 105 8.08 -4.53 -20.07
C GLN A 105 6.91 -3.99 -19.25
N PRO A 106 6.43 -2.76 -19.50
CA PRO A 106 5.26 -2.22 -18.82
C PRO A 106 4.01 -3.04 -19.17
N MET A 107 3.08 -3.14 -18.21
CA MET A 107 1.82 -3.85 -18.43
C MET A 107 0.93 -3.04 -19.41
N PRO A 108 0.34 -3.66 -20.46
CA PRO A 108 -0.50 -2.96 -21.42
C PRO A 108 -1.74 -2.35 -20.75
N GLY A 109 -2.06 -1.09 -21.07
CA GLY A 109 -3.22 -0.38 -20.53
C GLY A 109 -2.92 0.54 -19.34
N ASP A 110 -1.69 0.52 -18.81
CA ASP A 110 -1.23 1.47 -17.77
C ASP A 110 -0.83 2.84 -18.34
N GLU A 111 -0.79 2.99 -19.68
CA GLU A 111 -0.36 4.21 -20.39
C GLU A 111 -1.32 5.42 -20.25
N GLN A 112 -2.52 5.23 -19.68
CA GLN A 112 -3.47 6.32 -19.44
C GLN A 112 -3.38 6.93 -18.03
N GLU A 113 -2.45 6.46 -17.20
CA GLU A 113 -2.15 7.04 -15.88
C GLU A 113 -0.89 7.92 -15.87
N ASP A 114 -0.44 8.38 -17.05
CA ASP A 114 0.79 9.16 -17.25
C ASP A 114 0.76 10.62 -16.73
N VAL A 115 -0.10 10.93 -15.75
CA VAL A 115 0.01 12.17 -14.95
C VAL A 115 -0.24 11.92 -13.46
N LEU A 116 0.45 10.92 -12.90
CA LEU A 116 1.03 11.03 -11.56
C LEU A 116 2.41 10.38 -11.59
N MET A 117 3.37 11.08 -12.20
CA MET A 117 4.78 10.91 -11.91
C MET A 117 5.05 11.28 -10.45
N THR A 118 4.81 10.34 -9.55
CA THR A 118 5.57 10.21 -8.31
C THR A 118 6.03 8.77 -8.24
N SER A 119 7.22 8.55 -8.75
CA SER A 119 8.04 7.36 -8.50
C SER A 119 7.87 6.90 -7.05
N THR A 120 7.69 5.59 -6.83
CA THR A 120 7.43 4.90 -5.55
C THR A 120 6.04 5.10 -4.91
N GLN A 121 4.98 4.51 -5.51
CA GLN A 121 3.68 4.34 -4.83
C GLN A 121 3.72 3.22 -3.78
N THR A 122 4.59 3.34 -2.79
CA THR A 122 4.47 2.53 -1.57
C THR A 122 3.54 3.25 -0.60
N SER A 123 2.69 2.51 0.11
CA SER A 123 1.82 3.05 1.16
C SER A 123 2.60 3.68 2.35
N ILE A 124 3.93 3.63 2.27
CA ILE A 124 4.89 4.13 3.25
C ILE A 124 5.07 5.64 3.07
N LEU A 125 4.58 6.40 4.04
CA LEU A 125 4.57 7.87 3.99
C LEU A 125 5.90 8.53 4.38
N ASN A 126 6.85 7.77 4.92
CA ASN A 126 8.15 8.30 5.34
C ASN A 126 9.28 7.32 5.02
N VAL A 127 10.38 7.83 4.49
CA VAL A 127 11.56 7.04 4.09
C VAL A 127 12.49 6.71 5.26
N THR A 128 12.46 7.52 6.32
CA THR A 128 13.28 7.35 7.53
C THR A 128 12.43 7.46 8.79
N CYS A 129 12.84 6.78 9.85
CA CYS A 129 12.25 6.96 11.17
C CYS A 129 12.63 8.35 11.71
N PRO A 130 11.66 9.22 12.04
CA PRO A 130 11.94 10.61 12.44
C PRO A 130 12.62 10.74 13.81
N LEU A 131 12.70 9.66 14.60
CA LEU A 131 13.36 9.65 15.90
C LEU A 131 14.80 9.12 15.85
N THR A 132 15.10 8.19 14.93
CA THR A 132 16.41 7.53 14.84
C THR A 132 17.20 7.93 13.60
N GLY A 133 16.54 8.53 12.61
CA GLY A 133 17.12 8.80 11.29
C GLY A 133 17.33 7.55 10.42
N LYS A 134 17.13 6.34 10.97
CA LYS A 134 17.33 5.10 10.21
C LYS A 134 16.33 5.01 9.06
N PRO A 135 16.76 4.55 7.86
CA PRO A 135 15.85 4.20 6.78
C PRO A 135 14.79 3.20 7.25
N VAL A 136 13.55 3.33 6.77
CA VAL A 136 12.45 2.42 7.15
C VAL A 136 12.81 0.96 6.83
N ILE A 137 13.47 0.74 5.70
CA ILE A 137 13.97 -0.59 5.28
C ILE A 137 15.03 -1.18 6.23
N GLN A 138 15.63 -0.40 7.12
CA GLN A 138 16.66 -0.83 8.08
C GLN A 138 16.17 -0.87 9.53
N LEU A 139 14.87 -0.68 9.78
CA LEU A 139 14.30 -0.75 11.12
C LEU A 139 14.26 -2.21 11.61
N THR A 140 14.54 -2.40 12.89
CA THR A 140 14.56 -3.73 13.52
C THR A 140 13.16 -4.17 13.93
N GLU A 141 12.41 -3.29 14.59
CA GLU A 141 11.00 -3.49 14.94
C GLU A 141 10.19 -2.30 14.42
N PRO A 142 9.82 -2.27 13.13
CA PRO A 142 9.02 -1.20 12.56
C PRO A 142 7.61 -1.21 13.16
N VAL A 143 7.10 -0.02 13.50
CA VAL A 143 5.73 0.18 13.96
C VAL A 143 5.13 1.38 13.25
N ARG A 144 3.84 1.33 12.96
CA ARG A 144 3.09 2.36 12.27
C ARG A 144 1.98 2.92 13.16
N CYS A 145 1.76 4.23 13.10
CA CYS A 145 0.61 4.84 13.75
C CYS A 145 -0.65 4.65 12.89
N ALA A 146 -1.73 4.10 13.45
CA ALA A 146 -2.99 3.92 12.74
C ALA A 146 -3.64 5.23 12.27
N ASP A 147 -3.36 6.36 12.95
CA ASP A 147 -3.99 7.66 12.69
C ASP A 147 -3.28 8.53 11.64
N CYS A 148 -1.95 8.36 11.48
CA CYS A 148 -1.15 9.13 10.52
C CYS A 148 -0.29 8.28 9.59
N ARG A 149 -0.30 6.95 9.72
CA ARG A 149 0.46 5.98 8.92
C ARG A 149 1.98 6.15 8.86
N HIS A 150 2.56 7.10 9.61
CA HIS A 150 4.01 7.21 9.77
C HIS A 150 4.60 6.03 10.54
N ILE A 151 5.81 5.64 10.13
CA ILE A 151 6.56 4.48 10.61
C ILE A 151 7.71 4.91 11.50
N TYR A 152 7.93 4.14 12.57
CA TYR A 152 8.95 4.40 13.58
C TYR A 152 9.64 3.11 14.01
N GLU A 153 10.82 3.24 14.61
CA GLU A 153 11.42 2.20 15.44
C GLU A 153 10.65 2.10 16.75
N LYS A 154 10.25 0.88 17.16
CA LYS A 154 9.37 0.62 18.30
C LYS A 154 9.87 1.17 19.63
N VAL A 155 11.13 0.89 19.99
CA VAL A 155 11.65 1.29 21.30
C VAL A 155 11.73 2.82 21.45
N PRO A 156 12.31 3.57 20.49
CA PRO A 156 12.36 5.04 20.54
C PRO A 156 10.98 5.70 20.54
N ILE A 157 10.02 5.23 19.72
CA ILE A 157 8.69 5.86 19.69
C ILE A 157 7.91 5.64 20.98
N MET A 158 8.03 4.46 21.60
CA MET A 158 7.39 4.18 22.88
C MET A 158 7.99 5.04 24.00
N HIS A 159 9.30 5.28 23.97
CA HIS A 159 9.96 6.20 24.90
C HIS A 159 9.51 7.66 24.68
N TYR A 160 9.46 8.10 23.42
CA TYR A 160 8.99 9.43 23.04
C TYR A 160 7.55 9.70 23.53
N ILE A 161 6.62 8.77 23.30
CA ILE A 161 5.21 8.91 23.72
C ILE A 161 5.08 9.05 25.24
N ARG A 162 5.92 8.36 26.02
CA ARG A 162 5.89 8.43 27.49
C ARG A 162 6.42 9.76 28.04
N ASN A 163 7.35 10.40 27.34
CA ASN A 163 8.07 11.56 27.84
C ASN A 163 7.53 12.91 27.30
N GLN A 164 6.87 12.92 26.15
CA GLN A 164 6.28 14.12 25.56
C GLN A 164 4.81 14.31 25.98
N LYS A 165 4.43 15.57 26.25
CA LYS A 165 3.05 15.95 26.64
C LYS A 165 2.61 17.25 25.95
N PRO A 166 1.69 17.22 24.96
CA PRO A 166 1.13 16.03 24.32
C PRO A 166 2.14 15.37 23.36
N PRO A 167 2.15 14.03 23.23
CA PRO A 167 3.05 13.32 22.33
C PRO A 167 2.60 13.47 20.86
N LYS A 168 2.91 14.62 20.24
CA LYS A 168 2.60 14.87 18.83
C LYS A 168 3.48 14.01 17.92
N CYS A 169 2.98 13.66 16.74
CA CYS A 169 3.75 13.02 15.68
C CYS A 169 5.05 13.80 15.40
N PRO A 170 6.24 13.16 15.43
CA PRO A 170 7.52 13.82 15.16
C PRO A 170 7.72 14.32 13.72
N ILE A 171 6.87 13.89 12.77
CA ILE A 171 6.92 14.36 11.38
C ILE A 171 6.42 15.81 11.31
N ALA A 172 7.23 16.68 10.72
CA ALA A 172 6.89 18.08 10.50
C ALA A 172 5.52 18.21 9.77
N GLY A 173 4.65 19.07 10.30
CA GLY A 173 3.33 19.31 9.73
C GLY A 173 2.26 18.27 10.06
N CYS A 174 2.58 17.16 10.72
CA CYS A 174 1.56 16.18 11.13
C CYS A 174 0.86 16.61 12.43
N PRO A 175 -0.47 16.85 12.44
CA PRO A 175 -1.17 17.35 13.62
C PRO A 175 -1.54 16.24 14.63
N ARG A 176 -1.30 14.97 14.30
CA ARG A 176 -1.78 13.84 15.10
C ARG A 176 -1.04 13.72 16.43
N VAL A 177 -1.80 13.39 17.49
CA VAL A 177 -1.27 13.04 18.80
C VAL A 177 -1.19 11.52 18.91
N LEU A 178 -0.01 11.01 19.20
CA LEU A 178 0.28 9.59 19.26
C LEU A 178 -0.24 8.96 20.55
N GLN A 179 -0.69 7.71 20.45
CA GLN A 179 -1.13 6.91 21.58
C GLN A 179 -0.45 5.55 21.51
N VAL A 180 -0.04 4.99 22.65
CA VAL A 180 0.66 3.70 22.70
C VAL A 180 -0.15 2.59 22.03
N GLY A 181 -1.46 2.54 22.27
CA GLY A 181 -2.35 1.53 21.65
C GLY A 181 -2.64 1.74 20.17
N ARG A 182 -2.21 2.86 19.58
CA ARG A 182 -2.42 3.20 18.16
C ARG A 182 -1.14 3.08 17.34
N VAL A 183 -0.02 2.73 17.96
CA VAL A 183 1.29 2.54 17.31
C VAL A 183 1.65 1.07 17.38
N THR A 184 1.46 0.36 16.26
CA THR A 184 1.55 -1.09 16.19
C THR A 184 2.26 -1.51 14.90
N CYS A 185 2.86 -2.70 14.88
CA CYS A 185 3.25 -3.34 13.63
C CYS A 185 2.00 -4.04 13.08
N ASP A 186 1.35 -3.45 12.08
CA ASP A 186 0.27 -4.14 11.38
C ASP A 186 0.83 -5.23 10.45
N SER A 187 0.01 -6.22 10.09
CA SER A 187 0.45 -7.37 9.31
C SER A 187 0.94 -7.01 7.90
N LEU A 188 0.48 -5.88 7.35
CA LEU A 188 0.87 -5.41 6.02
C LEU A 188 2.18 -4.61 6.06
N LEU A 189 2.44 -3.88 7.14
CA LEU A 189 3.65 -3.07 7.30
C LEU A 189 4.93 -3.86 7.03
N GLN A 190 5.01 -5.10 7.51
CA GLN A 190 6.20 -5.91 7.30
C GLN A 190 6.35 -6.31 5.82
N VAL A 191 5.25 -6.67 5.16
CA VAL A 191 5.21 -7.03 3.74
C VAL A 191 5.60 -5.82 2.88
N GLU A 192 5.04 -4.64 3.15
CA GLU A 192 5.34 -3.41 2.42
C GLU A 192 6.82 -3.00 2.56
N ILE A 193 7.41 -3.17 3.75
CA ILE A 193 8.83 -2.92 3.97
C ILE A 193 9.69 -3.95 3.23
N ASP A 194 9.27 -5.21 3.20
CA ASP A 194 9.99 -6.28 2.50
C ASP A 194 9.92 -6.11 0.98
N GLU A 195 8.78 -5.68 0.44
CA GLU A 195 8.64 -5.28 -0.97
C GLU A 195 9.59 -4.13 -1.31
N LEU A 196 9.66 -3.09 -0.47
CA LEU A 196 10.60 -1.98 -0.64
C LEU A 196 12.08 -2.42 -0.61
N ARG A 197 12.41 -3.45 0.18
CA ARG A 197 13.75 -4.03 0.20
C ARG A 197 14.06 -4.75 -1.11
N LEU A 198 13.07 -5.41 -1.70
CA LEU A 198 13.21 -6.18 -2.94
C LEU A 198 13.26 -5.29 -4.19
N SER A 199 12.59 -4.13 -4.18
CA SER A 199 12.59 -3.20 -5.31
C SER A 199 13.96 -2.55 -5.59
N GLY A 200 14.96 -2.76 -4.73
CA GLY A 200 16.31 -2.20 -4.86
C GLY A 200 16.34 -0.66 -4.77
N PRO A 201 17.53 -0.04 -4.71
CA PRO A 201 17.63 1.40 -4.86
C PRO A 201 17.24 1.78 -6.30
N SER A 202 16.13 2.50 -6.45
CA SER A 202 15.79 3.16 -7.69
C SER A 202 16.84 4.24 -8.00
N ALA A 203 17.74 3.95 -8.95
CA ALA A 203 18.65 4.87 -9.63
C ALA A 203 19.74 5.59 -8.77
N PRO A 204 20.92 5.88 -9.35
CA PRO A 204 22.03 6.50 -8.65
C PRO A 204 21.74 7.98 -8.35
N ASP A 205 22.35 8.42 -7.27
CA ASP A 205 22.51 9.80 -6.79
C ASP A 205 22.22 10.89 -7.84
N ALA A 206 21.20 11.69 -7.57
CA ALA A 206 20.94 12.96 -8.24
C ALA A 206 21.96 14.05 -7.82
N GLU A 207 23.25 13.72 -7.81
CA GLU A 207 24.36 14.65 -7.48
C GLU A 207 25.26 14.96 -8.69
N ASN A 208 24.89 14.60 -9.92
CA ASN A 208 25.65 14.98 -11.12
C ASN A 208 24.79 15.74 -12.12
N ILE A 209 24.39 16.96 -11.75
CA ILE A 209 24.03 17.99 -12.72
C ILE A 209 25.30 18.84 -12.87
N GLU A 210 26.13 18.53 -13.86
CA GLU A 210 27.20 19.42 -14.27
C GLU A 210 26.56 20.65 -14.92
N ASP A 211 26.67 21.77 -14.22
CA ASP A 211 26.27 23.10 -14.64
C ASP A 211 27.20 23.56 -15.77
N LEU A 212 26.79 23.35 -17.02
CA LEU A 212 27.45 23.91 -18.19
C LEU A 212 26.79 25.25 -18.53
N THR A 213 27.03 26.27 -17.71
CA THR A 213 26.93 27.66 -18.16
C THR A 213 28.28 28.07 -18.75
N ASP A 214 28.41 27.93 -20.06
CA ASP A 214 29.48 28.58 -20.82
C ASP A 214 29.21 30.11 -20.80
N ASP A 215 29.78 30.79 -19.80
CA ASP A 215 29.92 32.25 -19.79
C ASP A 215 31.08 32.63 -20.72
N GLU A 216 30.82 32.76 -22.02
CA GLU A 216 31.70 33.51 -22.92
C GLU A 216 31.06 34.87 -23.18
N ASP A 217 31.37 35.84 -22.32
CA ASP A 217 31.15 37.27 -22.60
C ASP A 217 32.50 37.99 -22.57
N ASP A 218 32.93 38.36 -23.80
CA ASP A 218 33.85 39.40 -24.24
C ASP A 218 34.80 40.06 -23.22
N SER A 219 36.09 40.15 -23.60
CA SER A 219 36.84 41.44 -23.64
C SER A 219 38.28 41.33 -24.19
N ASN A 220 38.53 42.13 -25.24
CA ASN A 220 39.77 42.84 -25.61
C ASN A 220 41.01 42.05 -26.07
N GLU A 221 41.35 42.16 -27.36
CA GLU A 221 42.28 43.19 -27.89
C GLU A 221 42.11 43.41 -29.40
#